data_AF-A0A7T8GQ82-F1
#
_entry.id   AF-A0A7T8GQ82-F1
#
_cell.length_a   1.000
_cell.length_b   1.000
_cell.length_c   1.000
_cell.angle_alpha   90.00
_cell.angle_beta   90.00
_cell.angle_gamma   90.00
#
_symmetry.space_group_name_H-M   'P 1'
#
loop_
_entity.id
_entity.type
_entity.pdbx_description
1 polymer ?
#
loop_
_entity_poly.entity_id
_entity_poly.type
_entity_poly.pdbx_seq_one_letter_code
_entity_poly.pdbx_strand_id
1 'polypeptide(L)'
;MSKTLTWSQSVSDAAGDRAGEPSEILLQGLRHSQRNIFWHRSPISAHGAQRSAKASFDESSAFRNTGRILCITQFQDMKHFEQVVTKVKNRLREANMSMEESSAEEEEAQSLSHLEICFLHCSLRSGGGKDFVIPEDTSPYDGPNMSVKVYGVEAGKEFSKKLLYLALTHYELASTTVTGIPMKEEQNASSSANYDVDSSTRPKHMSDSLGTPPSSFKRTRKWCTPRGSSADLHHCTGAVRITPTDVNSRPSSCLTNFLLSGRSVMLEMPRRASGAKALSHLMTSHGGEIFIHTLSLSRSILEDPPSITEGSGGRVTDYRISDLGDLMKANRLAPGFTNQGHSSLERAKDRLSRFGAYFPYTISSTTIFNMAACDPL
;
A
#
# COMPACT_ATOMS: atom_id res chain seq x y z
N MET A 1 -45.58 11.92 3.20
CA MET A 1 -45.20 12.49 4.52
C MET A 1 -43.84 11.93 4.90
N SER A 2 -42.79 12.63 4.49
CA SER A 2 -41.39 12.32 4.82
C SER A 2 -41.11 12.61 6.29
N LYS A 3 -40.36 11.72 6.96
CA LYS A 3 -39.59 12.06 8.15
C LYS A 3 -38.11 11.87 7.80
N THR A 4 -37.45 12.98 7.52
CA THR A 4 -36.01 13.11 7.38
C THR A 4 -35.45 13.38 8.78
N LEU A 5 -34.53 12.53 9.24
CA LEU A 5 -33.71 12.78 10.43
C LEU A 5 -32.43 13.47 9.96
N THR A 6 -32.28 14.74 10.32
CA THR A 6 -31.10 15.57 10.15
C THR A 6 -30.10 15.31 11.28
N TRP A 7 -28.82 15.15 10.94
CA TRP A 7 -27.72 15.31 11.87
C TRP A 7 -26.97 16.60 11.50
N SER A 8 -27.04 17.58 12.40
CA SER A 8 -26.24 18.81 12.36
C SER A 8 -24.92 18.57 13.07
N GLN A 9 -23.81 18.98 12.47
CA GLN A 9 -22.62 19.34 13.23
C GLN A 9 -22.26 20.80 12.92
N SER A 10 -22.44 21.60 13.96
CA SER A 10 -21.95 22.95 14.13
C SER A 10 -20.44 22.92 14.36
N VAL A 11 -19.69 23.71 13.61
CA VAL A 11 -18.47 24.37 14.12
C VAL A 11 -18.49 25.78 13.56
N SER A 12 -18.75 26.73 14.45
CA SER A 12 -18.63 28.17 14.25
C SER A 12 -17.17 28.62 14.45
N ASP A 13 -16.69 29.36 13.46
CA ASP A 13 -15.89 30.60 13.52
C ASP A 13 -14.82 30.78 14.62
N ALA A 14 -13.58 31.06 14.19
CA ALA A 14 -13.04 32.43 14.17
C ALA A 14 -11.58 32.51 13.69
N ALA A 15 -11.25 33.64 13.03
CA ALA A 15 -9.96 34.13 12.51
C ALA A 15 -9.52 33.51 11.17
N GLY A 16 -9.57 34.17 10.01
CA GLY A 16 -9.58 35.60 9.70
C GLY A 16 -8.18 36.09 9.35
N ASP A 17 -7.73 35.94 8.10
CA ASP A 17 -7.18 37.08 7.34
C ASP A 17 -7.05 36.78 5.84
N ARG A 18 -7.12 37.86 5.06
CA ARG A 18 -7.36 37.93 3.60
C ARG A 18 -6.15 37.58 2.73
N ALA A 19 -6.38 36.87 1.63
CA ALA A 19 -5.64 37.01 0.37
C ALA A 19 -6.54 36.59 -0.81
N GLY A 20 -6.50 37.36 -1.89
CA GLY A 20 -7.58 37.52 -2.87
C GLY A 20 -7.83 36.35 -3.84
N GLU A 21 -9.06 36.35 -4.36
CA GLU A 21 -9.51 35.52 -5.49
C GLU A 21 -8.73 35.82 -6.78
N PRO A 22 -8.41 34.78 -7.56
CA PRO A 22 -8.36 34.90 -9.00
C PRO A 22 -9.45 34.03 -9.69
N SER A 23 -10.39 34.75 -10.30
CA SER A 23 -11.08 34.46 -11.58
C SER A 23 -11.79 33.12 -11.77
N GLU A 24 -13.12 33.19 -11.63
CA GLU A 24 -14.10 32.39 -12.37
C GLU A 24 -13.93 32.53 -13.90
N ILE A 25 -13.10 31.71 -14.54
CA ILE A 25 -13.17 31.48 -16.00
C ILE A 25 -12.99 29.99 -16.28
N LEU A 26 -13.98 29.18 -15.87
CA LEU A 26 -14.05 27.76 -16.31
C LEU A 26 -15.48 27.19 -16.35
N LEU A 27 -16.51 28.05 -16.48
CA LEU A 27 -17.92 27.64 -16.39
C LEU A 27 -18.86 28.13 -17.50
N GLN A 28 -18.34 28.39 -18.70
CA GLN A 28 -19.19 28.63 -19.87
C GLN A 28 -18.71 27.81 -21.08
N GLY A 29 -19.29 26.62 -21.23
CA GLY A 29 -19.06 25.78 -22.41
C GLY A 29 -19.69 24.38 -22.35
N LEU A 30 -20.03 23.90 -21.16
CA LEU A 30 -20.62 22.55 -20.97
C LEU A 30 -21.91 22.57 -20.15
N ARG A 31 -22.72 23.61 -20.30
CA ARG A 31 -24.14 23.54 -19.90
C ARG A 31 -24.90 22.98 -21.09
N HIS A 32 -25.08 21.67 -21.14
CA HIS A 32 -26.20 20.91 -21.72
C HIS A 32 -25.77 19.43 -21.90
N SER A 33 -25.61 18.71 -20.79
CA SER A 33 -25.89 17.28 -20.65
C SER A 33 -25.37 16.83 -19.29
N GLN A 34 -26.23 16.21 -18.48
CA GLN A 34 -25.85 15.65 -17.18
C GLN A 34 -24.74 14.60 -17.34
N ARG A 35 -23.73 14.61 -16.45
CA ARG A 35 -23.19 13.42 -15.76
C ARG A 35 -22.05 13.81 -14.81
N ASN A 36 -22.09 13.22 -13.62
CA ASN A 36 -21.12 13.37 -12.54
C ASN A 36 -19.72 12.95 -13.00
N ILE A 37 -18.80 13.92 -13.07
CA ILE A 37 -17.37 13.65 -13.14
C ILE A 37 -16.86 13.61 -11.71
N PHE A 38 -16.57 12.41 -11.19
CA PHE A 38 -15.92 12.26 -9.88
C PHE A 38 -14.41 12.42 -10.05
N TRP A 39 -13.88 13.57 -9.64
CA TRP A 39 -12.44 13.76 -9.44
C TRP A 39 -12.10 13.33 -8.01
N HIS A 40 -11.37 12.22 -7.85
CA HIS A 40 -10.80 11.88 -6.56
C HIS A 40 -9.36 12.44 -6.48
N ARG A 41 -9.20 13.58 -5.80
CA ARG A 41 -7.88 14.03 -5.31
C ARG A 41 -7.60 13.28 -4.00
N SER A 42 -6.54 12.48 -3.97
CA SER A 42 -5.96 12.02 -2.69
C SER A 42 -5.45 13.24 -1.91
N PRO A 43 -5.67 13.31 -0.59
CA PRO A 43 -5.33 14.48 0.23
C PRO A 43 -3.86 14.58 0.65
N ILE A 44 -2.97 13.70 0.18
CA ILE A 44 -1.52 13.94 0.24
C ILE A 44 -1.19 14.73 -1.02
N SER A 45 -0.82 16.01 -0.87
CA SER A 45 -0.49 16.94 -1.96
C SER A 45 0.37 16.27 -3.03
N ALA A 46 -0.28 15.77 -4.10
CA ALA A 46 0.40 15.16 -5.24
C ALA A 46 1.43 16.13 -5.84
N HIS A 47 1.16 17.44 -5.74
CA HIS A 47 2.06 18.53 -6.08
C HIS A 47 3.35 18.50 -5.26
N GLY A 48 3.28 18.27 -3.94
CA GLY A 48 4.47 18.21 -3.07
C GLY A 48 5.39 17.03 -3.43
N ALA A 49 4.81 15.83 -3.60
CA ALA A 49 5.58 14.64 -3.97
C ALA A 49 6.22 14.76 -5.37
N GLN A 50 5.48 15.33 -6.35
CA GLN A 50 6.01 15.55 -7.69
C GLN A 50 7.13 16.61 -7.71
N ARG A 51 6.99 17.71 -6.94
CA ARG A 51 8.04 18.74 -6.82
C ARG A 51 9.31 18.16 -6.21
N SER A 52 9.21 17.42 -5.11
CA SER A 52 10.36 16.76 -4.48
C SER A 52 11.00 15.73 -5.41
N ALA A 53 10.20 14.96 -6.15
CA ALA A 53 10.73 14.01 -7.12
C ALA A 53 11.45 14.71 -8.27
N LYS A 54 10.88 15.77 -8.84
CA LYS A 54 11.52 16.55 -9.91
C LYS A 54 12.84 17.17 -9.45
N ALA A 55 12.87 17.73 -8.24
CA ALA A 55 14.09 18.31 -7.65
C ALA A 55 15.19 17.28 -7.37
N SER A 56 14.86 15.97 -7.35
CA SER A 56 15.84 14.90 -7.16
C SER A 56 16.54 14.46 -8.45
N PHE A 57 16.09 14.94 -9.63
CA PHE A 57 16.77 14.67 -10.90
C PHE A 57 17.74 15.81 -11.25
N ASP A 58 18.97 15.46 -11.59
CA ASP A 58 19.99 16.41 -12.07
C ASP A 58 19.57 17.07 -13.39
N GLU A 59 18.91 16.30 -14.27
CA GLU A 59 18.31 16.79 -15.51
C GLU A 59 16.78 16.75 -15.42
N SER A 60 16.15 17.91 -15.54
CA SER A 60 14.69 18.04 -15.49
C SER A 60 13.96 17.30 -16.63
N SER A 61 14.65 17.02 -17.74
CA SER A 61 14.16 16.24 -18.89
C SER A 61 14.02 14.74 -18.59
N ALA A 62 14.71 14.23 -17.57
CA ALA A 62 14.60 12.83 -17.14
C ALA A 62 13.30 12.56 -16.37
N PHE A 63 12.69 13.61 -15.81
CA PHE A 63 11.42 13.50 -15.11
C PHE A 63 10.26 13.33 -16.10
N ARG A 64 9.54 12.21 -15.99
CA ARG A 64 8.37 11.91 -16.83
C ARG A 64 7.08 12.12 -16.04
N ASN A 65 6.32 13.14 -16.40
CA ASN A 65 5.00 13.38 -15.85
C ASN A 65 3.96 12.56 -16.62
N THR A 66 3.52 11.43 -16.06
CA THR A 66 2.53 10.56 -16.69
C THR A 66 1.22 10.55 -15.91
N GLY A 67 0.12 10.37 -16.63
CA GLY A 67 -1.22 10.36 -16.05
C GLY A 67 -2.09 9.26 -16.63
N ARG A 68 -3.14 8.92 -15.88
CA ARG A 68 -4.18 8.01 -16.33
C ARG A 68 -5.56 8.60 -16.06
N ILE A 69 -6.43 8.60 -17.06
CA ILE A 69 -7.84 9.00 -16.93
C ILE A 69 -8.72 7.78 -17.12
N LEU A 70 -9.56 7.47 -16.15
CA LEU A 70 -10.63 6.49 -16.28
C LEU A 70 -11.95 7.22 -16.54
N CYS A 71 -12.49 7.09 -17.75
CA CYS A 71 -13.73 7.75 -18.16
C CYS A 71 -14.87 6.74 -18.24
N ILE A 72 -15.85 6.85 -17.35
CA ILE A 72 -17.05 6.01 -17.36
C ILE A 72 -18.12 6.70 -18.19
N THR A 73 -18.51 6.10 -19.31
CA THR A 73 -19.42 6.74 -20.26
C THR A 73 -20.24 5.73 -21.05
N GLN A 74 -21.10 6.22 -21.94
CA GLN A 74 -21.82 5.42 -22.91
C GLN A 74 -21.67 6.09 -24.27
N PHE A 75 -21.18 5.35 -25.26
CA PHE A 75 -21.04 5.82 -26.63
C PHE A 75 -22.30 5.47 -27.42
N GLN A 76 -22.63 6.33 -28.39
CA GLN A 76 -23.80 6.14 -29.25
C GLN A 76 -23.43 5.28 -30.45
N ASP A 77 -22.28 5.56 -31.06
CA ASP A 77 -21.72 4.83 -32.18
C ASP A 77 -20.19 5.03 -32.22
N MET A 78 -19.52 4.39 -33.19
CA MET A 78 -18.08 4.53 -33.39
C MET A 78 -17.66 5.97 -33.73
N LYS A 79 -18.50 6.72 -34.46
CA LYS A 79 -18.21 8.10 -34.84
C LYS A 79 -18.15 9.01 -33.61
N HIS A 80 -19.08 8.83 -32.67
CA HIS A 80 -19.08 9.55 -31.40
C HIS A 80 -17.82 9.22 -30.58
N PHE A 81 -17.42 7.95 -30.52
CA PHE A 81 -16.18 7.54 -29.86
C PHE A 81 -14.94 8.23 -30.47
N GLU A 82 -14.81 8.21 -31.80
CA GLU A 82 -13.69 8.84 -32.51
C GLU A 82 -13.63 10.35 -32.32
N GLN A 83 -14.80 11.01 -32.30
CA GLN A 83 -14.90 12.43 -32.00
C GLN A 83 -14.44 12.75 -30.57
N VAL A 84 -14.81 11.93 -29.60
CA VAL A 84 -14.38 12.10 -28.20
C VAL A 84 -12.86 11.90 -28.08
N VAL A 85 -12.31 10.85 -28.67
CA VAL A 85 -10.85 10.61 -28.69
C VAL A 85 -10.12 11.79 -29.32
N THR A 86 -10.58 12.28 -30.46
CA THR A 86 -9.97 13.43 -31.15
C THR A 86 -10.01 14.70 -30.30
N LYS A 87 -11.14 14.97 -29.64
CA LYS A 87 -11.26 16.11 -28.71
C LYS A 87 -10.28 16.01 -27.55
N VAL A 88 -10.10 14.82 -26.97
CA VAL A 88 -9.13 14.62 -25.87
C VAL A 88 -7.70 14.82 -26.38
N LYS A 89 -7.34 14.29 -27.55
CA LYS A 89 -6.02 14.49 -28.17
C LYS A 89 -5.72 15.97 -28.40
N ASN A 90 -6.65 16.71 -28.99
CA ASN A 90 -6.50 18.13 -29.25
C ASN A 90 -6.35 18.91 -27.94
N ARG A 91 -7.17 18.58 -26.93
CA ARG A 91 -7.11 19.28 -25.64
C ARG A 91 -5.82 18.99 -24.87
N LEU A 92 -5.29 17.77 -24.94
CA LEU A 92 -3.99 17.42 -24.37
C LEU A 92 -2.87 18.23 -25.03
N ARG A 93 -2.90 18.36 -26.37
CA ARG A 93 -1.92 19.15 -27.12
C ARG A 93 -2.00 20.63 -26.76
N GLU A 94 -3.21 21.21 -26.76
CA GLU A 94 -3.44 22.60 -26.35
C GLU A 94 -2.94 22.87 -24.93
N ALA A 95 -3.28 21.99 -23.98
CA ALA A 95 -2.84 22.11 -22.60
C ALA A 95 -1.30 22.08 -22.51
N ASN A 96 -0.63 21.12 -23.14
CA ASN A 96 0.82 21.04 -23.12
C ASN A 96 1.49 22.27 -23.77
N MET A 97 0.98 22.77 -24.90
CA MET A 97 1.51 23.98 -25.55
C MET A 97 1.35 25.23 -24.67
N SER A 98 0.17 25.43 -24.06
CA SER A 98 -0.07 26.57 -23.17
C SER A 98 0.88 26.61 -21.97
N MET A 99 1.37 25.44 -21.55
CA MET A 99 2.23 25.29 -20.37
C MET A 99 3.73 25.45 -20.72
N GLU A 100 4.09 25.25 -21.99
CA GLU A 100 5.41 25.61 -22.52
C GLU A 100 5.52 27.14 -22.67
N GLU A 101 4.44 27.80 -23.09
CA GLU A 101 4.37 29.25 -23.26
C GLU A 101 4.30 30.03 -21.93
N SER A 102 3.69 29.47 -20.88
CA SER A 102 3.55 30.11 -19.56
C SER A 102 4.76 29.95 -18.62
N SER A 103 5.89 29.47 -19.13
CA SER A 103 7.07 29.01 -18.37
C SER A 103 7.87 30.07 -17.61
N ALA A 104 7.36 31.29 -17.44
CA ALA A 104 8.08 32.39 -16.80
C ALA A 104 7.68 32.68 -15.34
N GLU A 105 6.45 32.41 -14.87
CA GLU A 105 6.02 32.95 -13.56
C GLU A 105 5.21 32.00 -12.64
N GLU A 106 4.65 30.88 -13.13
CA GLU A 106 3.90 29.93 -12.29
C GLU A 106 4.50 28.51 -12.33
N GLU A 107 5.40 28.18 -11.39
CA GLU A 107 6.03 26.85 -11.22
C GLU A 107 5.06 25.69 -10.88
N GLU A 108 3.75 25.93 -10.91
CA GLU A 108 2.75 25.03 -10.35
C GLU A 108 2.23 23.98 -11.34
N ALA A 109 2.41 24.24 -12.63
CA ALA A 109 1.76 23.50 -13.70
C ALA A 109 2.83 22.85 -14.62
N GLN A 110 2.71 21.54 -14.90
CA GLN A 110 3.66 20.80 -15.76
C GLN A 110 2.96 20.10 -16.92
N SER A 111 3.62 20.07 -18.08
CA SER A 111 3.14 19.31 -19.24
C SER A 111 3.11 17.81 -18.95
N LEU A 112 2.19 17.09 -19.61
CA LEU A 112 2.08 15.64 -19.51
C LEU A 112 2.92 14.99 -20.62
N SER A 113 3.91 14.19 -20.20
CA SER A 113 4.73 13.38 -21.09
C SER A 113 3.92 12.27 -21.75
N HIS A 114 3.02 11.62 -20.99
CA HIS A 114 2.13 10.58 -21.51
C HIS A 114 0.81 10.50 -20.74
N LEU A 115 -0.29 10.33 -21.46
CA LEU A 115 -1.64 10.13 -20.91
C LEU A 115 -2.22 8.79 -21.36
N GLU A 116 -2.52 7.89 -20.42
CA GLU A 116 -3.37 6.73 -20.71
C GLU A 116 -4.83 7.08 -20.44
N ILE A 117 -5.70 7.05 -21.46
CA ILE A 117 -7.14 7.15 -21.27
C ILE A 117 -7.80 5.78 -21.39
N CYS A 118 -8.56 5.40 -20.36
CA CYS A 118 -9.34 4.17 -20.31
C CYS A 118 -10.82 4.55 -20.34
N PHE A 119 -11.51 4.27 -21.44
CA PHE A 119 -12.96 4.41 -21.55
C PHE A 119 -13.65 3.14 -21.07
N LEU A 120 -14.55 3.28 -20.11
CA LEU A 120 -15.42 2.21 -19.64
C LEU A 120 -16.83 2.48 -20.18
N HIS A 121 -17.13 1.87 -21.33
CA HIS A 121 -18.44 1.91 -21.97
C HIS A 121 -19.42 1.06 -21.15
N CYS A 122 -20.32 1.71 -20.44
CA CYS A 122 -21.31 1.06 -19.59
C CYS A 122 -22.66 0.94 -20.32
N SER A 123 -23.09 -0.29 -20.59
CA SER A 123 -24.38 -0.58 -21.20
C SER A 123 -25.42 -0.92 -20.13
N LEU A 124 -26.61 -0.32 -20.25
CA LEU A 124 -27.82 -0.74 -19.56
C LEU A 124 -28.44 -1.85 -20.41
N ARG A 125 -28.64 -3.05 -19.87
CA ARG A 125 -29.01 -4.23 -20.65
C ARG A 125 -30.28 -4.02 -21.50
N SER A 126 -30.09 -4.14 -22.82
CA SER A 126 -31.01 -4.42 -23.95
C SER A 126 -32.14 -3.44 -24.33
N GLY A 127 -32.09 -2.95 -25.57
CA GLY A 127 -33.28 -2.64 -26.36
C GLY A 127 -33.16 -1.48 -27.38
N GLY A 128 -32.62 -1.74 -28.57
CA GLY A 128 -33.07 -1.06 -29.81
C GLY A 128 -32.23 0.07 -30.42
N GLY A 129 -31.00 0.31 -29.98
CA GLY A 129 -30.08 1.28 -30.60
C GLY A 129 -29.10 0.64 -31.58
N LYS A 130 -28.49 1.42 -32.49
CA LYS A 130 -27.27 0.99 -33.18
C LYS A 130 -26.20 0.80 -32.11
N ASP A 131 -25.86 -0.44 -31.77
CA ASP A 131 -24.96 -0.71 -30.67
C ASP A 131 -23.53 -0.26 -31.02
N PHE A 132 -22.90 0.49 -30.10
CA PHE A 132 -21.46 0.74 -30.14
C PHE A 132 -20.72 -0.60 -30.01
N VAL A 133 -20.02 -1.00 -31.06
CA VAL A 133 -19.18 -2.19 -31.04
C VAL A 133 -17.84 -1.82 -30.45
N ILE A 134 -17.42 -2.52 -29.39
CA ILE A 134 -16.14 -2.30 -28.74
C ILE A 134 -15.04 -2.75 -29.72
N PRO A 135 -14.09 -1.87 -30.09
CA PRO A 135 -12.94 -2.26 -30.89
C PRO A 135 -12.13 -3.39 -30.25
N GLU A 136 -11.71 -4.37 -31.05
CA GLU A 136 -10.80 -5.44 -30.60
C GLU A 136 -9.39 -4.90 -30.35
N ASP A 137 -8.98 -3.88 -31.13
CA ASP A 137 -7.72 -3.18 -30.99
C ASP A 137 -7.94 -1.66 -30.92
N THR A 138 -7.29 -1.03 -29.94
CA THR A 138 -7.32 0.43 -29.74
C THR A 138 -6.04 1.12 -30.19
N SER A 139 -5.02 0.38 -30.64
CA SER A 139 -3.77 0.93 -31.15
C SER A 139 -3.94 1.97 -32.28
N PRO A 140 -4.94 1.88 -33.18
CA PRO A 140 -5.15 2.93 -34.19
C PRO A 140 -5.53 4.29 -33.60
N TYR A 141 -6.04 4.30 -32.36
CA TYR A 141 -6.43 5.50 -31.64
C TYR A 141 -5.32 6.05 -30.75
N ASP A 142 -4.18 5.40 -30.67
CA ASP A 142 -3.02 5.89 -29.93
C ASP A 142 -2.40 7.12 -30.62
N GLY A 143 -1.56 7.83 -29.89
CA GLY A 143 -0.78 8.96 -30.36
C GLY A 143 0.56 9.01 -29.61
N PRO A 144 1.46 9.93 -29.98
CA PRO A 144 2.81 9.98 -29.40
C PRO A 144 2.81 10.21 -27.88
N ASN A 145 1.83 10.95 -27.35
CA ASN A 145 1.74 11.31 -25.93
C ASN A 145 0.45 10.76 -25.28
N MET A 146 -0.27 9.86 -25.95
CA MET A 146 -1.56 9.38 -25.49
C MET A 146 -1.82 7.94 -25.93
N SER A 147 -2.20 7.08 -24.99
CA SER A 147 -2.71 5.74 -25.29
C SER A 147 -4.20 5.64 -24.95
N VAL A 148 -4.95 4.93 -25.78
CA VAL A 148 -6.39 4.74 -25.63
C VAL A 148 -6.68 3.28 -25.33
N LYS A 149 -7.52 3.03 -24.33
CA LYS A 149 -8.11 1.72 -24.04
C LYS A 149 -9.61 1.88 -23.92
N VAL A 150 -10.37 0.89 -24.40
CA VAL A 150 -11.82 0.88 -24.28
C VAL A 150 -12.29 -0.47 -23.80
N TYR A 151 -13.24 -0.46 -22.88
CA TYR A 151 -13.80 -1.65 -22.27
C TYR A 151 -15.32 -1.52 -22.27
N GLY A 152 -16.01 -2.54 -22.78
CA GLY A 152 -17.44 -2.66 -22.53
C GLY A 152 -17.73 -3.40 -21.24
N VAL A 153 -18.75 -2.94 -20.53
CA VAL A 153 -19.23 -3.61 -19.33
C VAL A 153 -20.71 -3.35 -19.13
N GLU A 154 -21.43 -4.38 -18.70
CA GLU A 154 -22.82 -4.24 -18.30
C GLU A 154 -22.90 -3.52 -16.93
N ALA A 155 -23.88 -2.62 -16.79
CA ALA A 155 -24.15 -1.97 -15.51
C ALA A 155 -24.41 -2.98 -14.37
N GLY A 156 -24.13 -2.58 -13.13
CA GLY A 156 -24.36 -3.42 -11.94
C GLY A 156 -23.14 -4.23 -11.51
N LYS A 157 -23.31 -5.55 -11.33
CA LYS A 157 -22.26 -6.41 -10.74
C LYS A 157 -21.02 -6.52 -11.63
N GLU A 158 -21.19 -6.62 -12.94
CA GLU A 158 -20.07 -6.73 -13.88
C GLU A 158 -19.24 -5.45 -13.93
N PHE A 159 -19.88 -4.28 -13.81
CA PHE A 159 -19.21 -2.99 -13.66
C PHE A 159 -18.23 -2.97 -12.48
N SER A 160 -18.70 -3.44 -11.31
CA SER A 160 -17.88 -3.49 -10.09
C SER A 160 -16.68 -4.44 -10.24
N LYS A 161 -16.89 -5.62 -10.84
CA LYS A 161 -15.80 -6.57 -11.14
C LYS A 161 -14.78 -5.98 -12.11
N LYS A 162 -15.24 -5.23 -13.12
CA LYS A 162 -14.34 -4.60 -14.09
C LYS A 162 -13.51 -3.48 -13.46
N LEU A 163 -14.09 -2.67 -12.57
CA LEU A 163 -13.34 -1.69 -11.80
C LEU A 163 -12.28 -2.32 -10.90
N LEU A 164 -12.61 -3.43 -10.22
CA LEU A 164 -11.63 -4.18 -9.44
C LEU A 164 -10.48 -4.69 -10.32
N TYR A 165 -10.80 -5.30 -11.47
CA TYR A 165 -9.79 -5.75 -12.43
C TYR A 165 -8.88 -4.59 -12.91
N LEU A 166 -9.48 -3.43 -13.20
CA LEU A 166 -8.72 -2.25 -13.60
C LEU A 166 -7.82 -1.76 -12.46
N ALA A 167 -8.30 -1.72 -11.21
CA ALA A 167 -7.46 -1.37 -10.06
C ALA A 167 -6.29 -2.35 -9.91
N LEU A 168 -6.53 -3.66 -10.01
CA LEU A 168 -5.48 -4.67 -9.96
C LEU A 168 -4.45 -4.47 -11.08
N THR A 169 -4.89 -4.19 -12.30
CA THR A 169 -4.00 -4.02 -13.44
C THR A 169 -3.21 -2.70 -13.36
N HIS A 170 -3.91 -1.61 -13.06
CA HIS A 170 -3.38 -0.25 -13.07
C HIS A 170 -2.33 0.02 -11.99
N TYR A 171 -2.47 -0.63 -10.84
CA TYR A 171 -1.56 -0.51 -9.71
C TYR A 171 -0.63 -1.70 -9.55
N GLU A 172 -0.65 -2.64 -10.52
CA GLU A 172 0.07 -3.91 -10.44
C GLU A 172 -0.18 -4.55 -9.07
N LEU A 173 -1.40 -5.02 -8.83
CA LEU A 173 -1.77 -5.71 -7.59
C LEU A 173 -2.07 -7.17 -7.89
N ALA A 174 -1.73 -8.02 -6.94
CA ALA A 174 -2.09 -9.43 -6.85
C ALA A 174 -3.17 -9.60 -5.77
N SER A 175 -4.12 -10.48 -6.04
CA SER A 175 -5.18 -10.88 -5.13
C SER A 175 -4.76 -12.15 -4.36
N THR A 176 -5.00 -12.15 -3.05
CA THR A 176 -4.73 -13.25 -2.14
C THR A 176 -6.00 -13.61 -1.40
N THR A 177 -6.48 -14.83 -1.64
CA THR A 177 -7.64 -15.40 -0.96
C THR A 177 -7.19 -16.21 0.26
N VAL A 178 -7.53 -15.72 1.46
CA VAL A 178 -7.27 -16.39 2.74
C VAL A 178 -8.43 -17.32 3.06
N THR A 179 -8.16 -18.62 3.19
CA THR A 179 -9.19 -19.66 3.38
C THR A 179 -9.08 -20.32 4.75
N GLY A 180 -10.12 -21.05 5.17
CA GLY A 180 -10.07 -21.85 6.40
C GLY A 180 -10.07 -21.01 7.69
N ILE A 181 -10.63 -19.80 7.64
CA ILE A 181 -10.74 -18.89 8.78
C ILE A 181 -11.71 -19.51 9.80
N PRO A 182 -11.26 -19.83 11.04
CA PRO A 182 -12.13 -20.40 12.05
C PRO A 182 -13.02 -19.30 12.62
N MET A 183 -14.30 -19.30 12.24
CA MET A 183 -15.30 -18.40 12.79
C MET A 183 -16.26 -19.15 13.72
N LYS A 184 -16.60 -18.55 14.87
CA LYS A 184 -17.69 -19.02 15.73
C LYS A 184 -19.00 -18.44 15.19
N GLU A 185 -19.90 -19.28 14.69
CA GLU A 185 -21.24 -18.85 14.31
C GLU A 185 -22.09 -18.65 15.56
N GLU A 186 -22.72 -17.48 15.70
CA GLU A 186 -23.54 -17.13 16.87
C GLU A 186 -24.89 -17.86 16.94
N GLN A 187 -25.26 -18.68 15.94
CA GLN A 187 -26.57 -19.34 15.93
C GLN A 187 -26.59 -20.86 15.72
N ASN A 188 -25.45 -21.54 15.54
CA ASN A 188 -25.39 -23.01 15.58
C ASN A 188 -24.02 -23.44 16.08
N ALA A 189 -23.94 -23.93 17.33
CA ALA A 189 -22.70 -24.34 17.98
C ALA A 189 -22.05 -25.63 17.39
N SER A 190 -22.48 -26.08 16.21
CA SER A 190 -22.02 -27.31 15.55
C SER A 190 -21.54 -27.12 14.10
N SER A 191 -21.55 -25.91 13.53
CA SER A 191 -20.96 -25.63 12.21
C SER A 191 -19.96 -24.46 12.25
N SER A 192 -18.70 -24.75 11.94
CA SER A 192 -17.72 -23.72 11.56
C SER A 192 -17.75 -23.57 10.04
N ALA A 193 -18.18 -22.41 9.53
CA ALA A 193 -18.06 -22.09 8.12
C ALA A 193 -16.62 -21.63 7.79
N ASN A 194 -16.05 -22.15 6.71
CA ASN A 194 -14.79 -21.65 6.15
C ASN A 194 -15.13 -20.48 5.22
N TYR A 195 -14.55 -19.31 5.48
CA TYR A 195 -14.69 -18.16 4.60
C TYR A 195 -13.38 -17.83 3.90
N ASP A 196 -13.54 -17.28 2.70
CA ASP A 196 -12.47 -16.88 1.81
C ASP A 196 -12.44 -15.34 1.75
N VAL A 197 -11.37 -14.73 2.27
CA VAL A 197 -11.18 -13.27 2.21
C VAL A 197 -10.15 -12.94 1.14
N ASP A 198 -10.57 -12.18 0.13
CA ASP A 198 -9.67 -11.73 -0.92
C ASP A 198 -9.03 -10.38 -0.55
N SER A 199 -7.73 -10.25 -0.80
CA SER A 199 -6.94 -9.08 -0.44
C SER A 199 -5.94 -8.73 -1.53
N SER A 200 -5.76 -7.43 -1.81
CA SER A 200 -4.90 -6.98 -2.93
C SER A 200 -3.57 -6.40 -2.43
N THR A 201 -2.44 -6.77 -3.06
CA THR A 201 -1.06 -6.36 -2.69
C THR A 201 -0.13 -6.26 -3.90
N ARG A 202 1.02 -5.56 -3.82
CA ARG A 202 1.96 -5.49 -4.96
C ARG A 202 2.67 -6.85 -5.23
N PRO A 203 2.82 -7.30 -6.49
CA PRO A 203 3.25 -8.65 -6.87
C PRO A 203 4.72 -8.96 -6.60
N LYS A 204 5.60 -7.94 -6.54
CA LYS A 204 7.05 -8.12 -6.24
C LYS A 204 7.32 -8.83 -4.91
N HIS A 205 6.38 -8.79 -3.96
CA HIS A 205 6.51 -9.45 -2.66
C HIS A 205 5.77 -10.78 -2.56
N MET A 206 5.05 -11.15 -3.62
CA MET A 206 4.28 -12.40 -3.70
C MET A 206 4.96 -13.45 -4.58
N SER A 207 6.17 -13.17 -5.09
CA SER A 207 6.98 -14.20 -5.72
C SER A 207 7.43 -15.18 -4.64
N ASP A 208 6.78 -16.34 -4.59
CA ASP A 208 7.38 -17.51 -3.97
C ASP A 208 8.77 -17.66 -4.60
N SER A 209 9.83 -17.80 -3.80
CA SER A 209 11.23 -17.96 -4.24
C SER A 209 11.47 -19.17 -5.16
N LEU A 210 10.39 -19.80 -5.63
CA LEU A 210 10.30 -21.05 -6.37
C LEU A 210 9.53 -20.87 -7.70
N GLY A 211 9.82 -19.79 -8.43
CA GLY A 211 9.66 -19.71 -9.90
C GLY A 211 8.26 -20.00 -10.46
N THR A 212 7.19 -19.70 -9.74
CA THR A 212 5.82 -19.93 -10.26
C THR A 212 5.46 -18.80 -11.23
N PRO A 213 5.00 -19.10 -12.47
CA PRO A 213 4.74 -18.07 -13.46
C PRO A 213 3.68 -17.07 -12.96
N PRO A 214 3.82 -15.77 -13.29
CA PRO A 214 2.92 -14.69 -12.85
C PRO A 214 1.50 -14.76 -13.46
N SER A 215 1.13 -15.87 -14.12
CA SER A 215 -0.07 -15.96 -14.97
C SER A 215 -1.39 -15.97 -14.21
N SER A 216 -1.39 -16.08 -12.88
CA SER A 216 -2.60 -15.96 -12.07
C SER A 216 -2.48 -14.79 -11.09
N PHE A 217 -3.30 -13.76 -11.31
CA PHE A 217 -3.47 -12.64 -10.37
C PHE A 217 -3.98 -13.09 -9.00
N LYS A 218 -4.53 -14.29 -8.88
CA LYS A 218 -5.20 -14.81 -7.69
C LYS A 218 -4.43 -15.97 -7.08
N ARG A 219 -4.04 -15.84 -5.81
CA ARG A 219 -3.40 -16.93 -5.04
C ARG A 219 -4.23 -17.28 -3.82
N THR A 220 -4.35 -18.57 -3.54
CA THR A 220 -5.07 -19.07 -2.36
C THR A 220 -4.08 -19.44 -1.26
N ARG A 221 -4.32 -18.99 -0.03
CA ARG A 221 -3.51 -19.28 1.15
C ARG A 221 -4.41 -19.71 2.29
N LYS A 222 -4.01 -20.75 3.03
CA LYS A 222 -4.82 -21.30 4.11
C LYS A 222 -4.42 -20.71 5.46
N TRP A 223 -5.40 -20.29 6.24
CA TRP A 223 -5.22 -19.90 7.63
C TRP A 223 -4.58 -21.03 8.44
N CYS A 224 -3.53 -20.69 9.16
CA CYS A 224 -2.89 -21.55 10.15
C CYS A 224 -2.86 -20.82 11.48
N THR A 225 -3.57 -21.34 12.48
CA THR A 225 -3.40 -20.92 13.87
C THR A 225 -2.07 -21.49 14.36
N PRO A 226 -1.07 -20.67 14.70
CA PRO A 226 0.19 -21.19 15.25
C PRO A 226 -0.12 -22.03 16.48
N ARG A 227 0.30 -23.31 16.49
CA ARG A 227 0.19 -24.17 17.67
C ARG A 227 1.47 -23.99 18.49
N GLY A 228 1.40 -23.27 19.62
CA GLY A 228 2.51 -23.05 20.53
C GLY A 228 3.06 -21.61 20.51
N SER A 229 4.20 -21.39 21.18
CA SER A 229 4.95 -20.13 21.15
C SER A 229 5.44 -19.90 19.72
N SER A 230 4.69 -19.14 18.92
CA SER A 230 5.23 -18.57 17.68
C SER A 230 6.47 -17.76 18.04
N ALA A 231 7.52 -17.85 17.21
CA ALA A 231 8.69 -17.00 17.40
C ALA A 231 8.25 -15.53 17.39
N ASP A 232 8.64 -14.75 18.42
CA ASP A 232 8.30 -13.33 18.51
C ASP A 232 8.91 -12.52 17.35
N LEU A 233 9.98 -13.04 16.75
CA LEU A 233 10.66 -12.46 15.59
C LEU A 233 10.73 -13.48 14.44
N HIS A 234 10.15 -13.11 13.31
CA HIS A 234 10.20 -13.89 12.08
C HIS A 234 11.16 -13.27 11.07
N HIS A 235 11.90 -14.11 10.34
CA HIS A 235 12.68 -13.67 9.19
C HIS A 235 11.76 -13.41 7.99
N CYS A 236 11.45 -12.14 7.76
CA CYS A 236 10.62 -11.67 6.65
C CYS A 236 11.50 -11.06 5.54
N THR A 237 11.28 -11.45 4.29
CA THR A 237 11.97 -10.88 3.12
C THR A 237 11.29 -9.62 2.59
N GLY A 238 10.07 -9.35 3.04
CA GLY A 238 9.34 -8.13 2.72
C GLY A 238 8.00 -8.05 3.45
N ALA A 239 7.43 -6.85 3.48
CA ALA A 239 6.11 -6.59 4.05
C ALA A 239 5.36 -5.59 3.16
N VAL A 240 4.09 -5.88 2.88
CA VAL A 240 3.24 -5.00 2.06
C VAL A 240 1.88 -4.80 2.72
N ARG A 241 1.36 -3.57 2.59
CA ARG A 241 0.00 -3.25 3.02
C ARG A 241 -1.02 -4.04 2.22
N ILE A 242 -2.12 -4.39 2.86
CA ILE A 242 -3.22 -5.11 2.22
C ILE A 242 -4.49 -4.26 2.20
N THR A 243 -5.37 -4.54 1.25
CA THR A 243 -6.74 -4.02 1.25
C THR A 243 -7.71 -5.18 1.01
N PRO A 244 -8.69 -5.42 1.91
CA PRO A 244 -9.71 -6.43 1.67
C PRO A 244 -10.63 -6.01 0.52
N THR A 245 -10.94 -6.94 -0.38
CA THR A 245 -11.78 -6.69 -1.56
C THR A 245 -13.23 -6.38 -1.18
N ASP A 246 -13.75 -7.02 -0.14
CA ASP A 246 -15.07 -6.71 0.43
C ASP A 246 -14.91 -6.41 1.93
N VAL A 247 -14.68 -5.12 2.23
CA VAL A 247 -14.40 -4.61 3.58
C VAL A 247 -15.57 -4.86 4.54
N ASN A 248 -16.80 -4.80 4.04
CA ASN A 248 -18.02 -4.85 4.86
C ASN A 248 -18.57 -6.27 5.04
N SER A 249 -18.02 -7.25 4.33
CA SER A 249 -18.38 -8.65 4.57
C SER A 249 -18.00 -9.06 6.00
N ARG A 250 -18.87 -9.85 6.63
CA ARG A 250 -18.63 -10.42 7.97
C ARG A 250 -17.27 -11.11 8.06
N PRO A 251 -16.83 -11.96 7.09
CA PRO A 251 -15.53 -12.61 7.18
C PRO A 251 -14.34 -11.65 7.14
N SER A 252 -14.36 -10.66 6.25
CA SER A 252 -13.32 -9.64 6.20
C SER A 252 -13.28 -8.84 7.50
N SER A 253 -14.44 -8.41 8.00
CA SER A 253 -14.54 -7.66 9.26
C SER A 253 -14.01 -8.45 10.45
N CYS A 254 -14.28 -9.76 10.53
CA CYS A 254 -13.73 -10.60 11.59
C CYS A 254 -12.21 -10.74 11.46
N LEU A 255 -11.68 -10.96 10.26
CA LEU A 255 -10.25 -11.07 10.01
C LEU A 255 -9.51 -9.75 10.33
N THR A 256 -10.01 -8.62 9.86
CA THR A 256 -9.37 -7.32 10.07
C THR A 256 -9.38 -6.95 11.55
N ASN A 257 -10.51 -7.10 12.25
CA ASN A 257 -10.57 -6.82 13.69
C ASN A 257 -9.68 -7.77 14.51
N PHE A 258 -9.58 -9.04 14.12
CA PHE A 258 -8.65 -9.98 14.75
C PHE A 258 -7.20 -9.48 14.64
N LEU A 259 -6.79 -9.03 13.45
CA LEU A 259 -5.44 -8.51 13.22
C LEU A 259 -5.19 -7.18 13.95
N LEU A 260 -6.17 -6.26 13.91
CA LEU A 260 -6.10 -4.96 14.57
C LEU A 260 -6.07 -5.07 16.11
N SER A 261 -6.54 -6.19 16.67
CA SER A 261 -6.41 -6.47 18.12
C SER A 261 -4.98 -6.83 18.55
N GLY A 262 -4.00 -6.80 17.63
CA GLY A 262 -2.60 -7.13 17.89
C GLY A 262 -2.26 -8.61 17.71
N ARG A 263 -3.21 -9.43 17.22
CA ARG A 263 -2.97 -10.84 16.93
C ARG A 263 -2.46 -11.01 15.51
N SER A 264 -1.66 -12.05 15.30
CA SER A 264 -1.08 -12.37 14.00
C SER A 264 -1.59 -13.71 13.47
N VAL A 265 -1.58 -13.86 12.15
CA VAL A 265 -2.09 -15.03 11.44
C VAL A 265 -1.02 -15.55 10.51
N MET A 266 -0.72 -16.85 10.60
CA MET A 266 0.18 -17.50 9.66
C MET A 266 -0.60 -18.07 8.47
N LEU A 267 -0.02 -17.99 7.29
CA LEU A 267 -0.62 -18.44 6.05
C LEU A 267 0.20 -19.57 5.41
N GLU A 268 -0.47 -20.71 5.24
CA GLU A 268 0.06 -21.92 4.62
C GLU A 268 -0.21 -21.92 3.11
N MET A 269 0.75 -22.38 2.32
CA MET A 269 0.50 -22.67 0.90
C MET A 269 -0.28 -23.98 0.76
N PRO A 270 -1.31 -24.05 -0.11
CA PRO A 270 -1.93 -25.32 -0.45
C PRO A 270 -0.88 -26.31 -0.99
N ARG A 271 -0.95 -27.56 -0.52
CA ARG A 271 0.08 -28.61 -0.69
C ARG A 271 0.77 -28.65 -2.06
N ARG A 272 2.10 -28.67 -2.04
CA ARG A 272 2.90 -29.29 -3.13
C ARG A 272 2.92 -30.81 -2.96
N ALA A 273 3.21 -31.55 -4.02
CA ALA A 273 3.16 -33.02 -4.12
C ALA A 273 3.91 -33.81 -3.01
N SER A 274 4.76 -33.15 -2.21
CA SER A 274 5.54 -33.72 -1.10
C SER A 274 4.78 -33.85 0.24
N GLY A 275 3.54 -33.36 0.35
CA GLY A 275 2.71 -33.54 1.55
C GLY A 275 3.08 -32.67 2.76
N ALA A 276 4.25 -32.02 2.75
CA ALA A 276 4.69 -31.09 3.78
C ALA A 276 3.93 -29.75 3.71
N LYS A 277 3.52 -29.24 4.87
CA LYS A 277 2.91 -27.92 5.03
C LYS A 277 3.99 -26.85 5.07
N ALA A 278 3.87 -25.80 4.27
CA ALA A 278 4.83 -24.72 4.22
C ALA A 278 4.18 -23.38 4.60
N LEU A 279 4.66 -22.78 5.69
CA LEU A 279 4.28 -21.44 6.11
C LEU A 279 4.99 -20.43 5.22
N SER A 280 4.21 -19.61 4.52
CA SER A 280 4.73 -18.71 3.49
C SER A 280 4.60 -17.24 3.83
N HIS A 281 3.57 -16.89 4.61
CA HIS A 281 3.27 -15.50 4.92
C HIS A 281 2.78 -15.35 6.36
N LEU A 282 2.94 -14.15 6.90
CA LEU A 282 2.43 -13.71 8.19
C LEU A 282 1.60 -12.46 7.98
N MET A 283 0.32 -12.49 8.36
CA MET A 283 -0.51 -11.29 8.42
C MET A 283 -0.49 -10.74 9.83
N THR A 284 -0.21 -9.45 9.98
CA THR A 284 -0.18 -8.78 11.28
C THR A 284 -0.44 -7.29 11.13
N SER A 285 -0.86 -6.65 12.22
CA SER A 285 -1.07 -5.20 12.26
C SER A 285 0.13 -4.47 12.86
N HIS A 286 0.49 -3.34 12.23
CA HIS A 286 1.48 -2.39 12.72
C HIS A 286 0.82 -1.01 12.81
N GLY A 287 0.59 -0.52 14.03
CA GLY A 287 0.07 0.84 14.25
C GLY A 287 -1.31 1.11 13.63
N GLY A 288 -2.19 0.09 13.56
CA GLY A 288 -3.53 0.21 12.97
C GLY A 288 -3.59 -0.04 11.46
N GLU A 289 -2.43 -0.24 10.81
CA GLU A 289 -2.36 -0.71 9.42
C GLU A 289 -2.14 -2.23 9.39
N ILE A 290 -2.60 -2.90 8.34
CA ILE A 290 -2.46 -4.35 8.20
C ILE A 290 -1.47 -4.66 7.08
N PHE A 291 -0.50 -5.53 7.40
CA PHE A 291 0.54 -5.96 6.48
C PHE A 291 0.50 -7.48 6.29
N ILE A 292 0.82 -7.92 5.09
CA ILE A 292 1.25 -9.30 4.83
C ILE A 292 2.76 -9.31 4.66
N HIS A 293 3.41 -10.15 5.44
CA HIS A 293 4.85 -10.36 5.46
C HIS A 293 5.16 -11.65 4.72
N THR A 294 6.19 -11.62 3.89
CA THR A 294 6.66 -12.79 3.14
C THR A 294 7.74 -13.49 3.96
N LEU A 295 7.50 -14.75 4.31
CA LEU A 295 8.43 -15.59 5.06
C LEU A 295 9.37 -16.33 4.11
N SER A 296 10.59 -16.58 4.57
CA SER A 296 11.50 -17.46 3.83
C SER A 296 10.99 -18.90 3.87
N LEU A 297 10.83 -19.48 2.69
CA LEU A 297 10.41 -20.87 2.49
C LEU A 297 11.58 -21.83 2.37
N SER A 298 12.77 -21.31 2.06
CA SER A 298 13.98 -22.11 1.91
C SER A 298 14.58 -22.42 3.27
N ARG A 299 15.30 -23.53 3.31
CA ARG A 299 16.22 -23.83 4.41
C ARG A 299 17.13 -22.62 4.65
N SER A 300 17.32 -22.22 5.90
CA SER A 300 18.25 -21.14 6.21
C SER A 300 19.67 -21.61 5.94
N ILE A 301 20.47 -20.78 5.27
CA ILE A 301 21.92 -21.03 5.15
C ILE A 301 22.64 -20.86 6.49
N LEU A 302 21.96 -20.26 7.47
CA LEU A 302 22.42 -20.07 8.85
C LEU A 302 21.79 -21.12 9.80
N GLU A 303 21.19 -22.18 9.24
CA GLU A 303 20.80 -23.32 10.05
C GLU A 303 22.07 -24.03 10.54
N ASP A 304 22.12 -24.36 11.83
CA ASP A 304 23.30 -24.91 12.52
C ASP A 304 24.49 -23.93 12.61
N PRO A 305 24.33 -22.78 13.30
CA PRO A 305 25.45 -21.87 13.53
C PRO A 305 26.53 -22.54 14.42
N PRO A 306 27.81 -22.16 14.27
CA PRO A 306 28.88 -22.70 15.12
C PRO A 306 28.59 -22.44 16.60
N SER A 307 28.98 -23.38 17.45
CA SER A 307 28.77 -23.24 18.89
C SER A 307 29.49 -22.00 19.42
N ILE A 308 28.76 -21.18 20.19
CA ILE A 308 29.33 -19.99 20.85
C ILE A 308 30.49 -20.40 21.78
N THR A 309 30.42 -21.59 22.40
CA THR A 309 31.44 -22.08 23.34
C THR A 309 32.77 -22.45 22.69
N GLU A 310 32.77 -22.68 21.38
CA GLU A 310 33.96 -23.03 20.60
C GLU A 310 34.61 -21.79 19.95
N GLY A 311 33.90 -20.67 19.92
CA GLY A 311 34.38 -19.40 19.38
C GLY A 311 35.27 -18.60 20.34
N SER A 312 35.68 -17.42 19.88
CA SER A 312 36.41 -16.45 20.70
C SER A 312 35.59 -16.05 21.93
N GLY A 313 36.18 -16.21 23.12
CA GLY A 313 35.49 -15.93 24.38
C GLY A 313 34.51 -17.01 24.83
N GLY A 314 34.29 -18.08 24.06
CA GLY A 314 33.33 -19.14 24.39
C GLY A 314 33.63 -19.94 25.66
N ARG A 315 34.87 -19.85 26.16
CA ARG A 315 35.31 -20.47 27.42
C ARG A 315 35.24 -19.55 28.63
N VAL A 316 34.94 -18.26 28.42
CA VAL A 316 34.75 -17.29 29.50
C VAL A 316 33.37 -17.55 30.13
N THR A 317 33.35 -17.78 31.43
CA THR A 317 32.14 -18.21 32.15
C THR A 317 31.50 -17.12 32.98
N ASP A 318 32.19 -16.00 33.19
CA ASP A 318 31.81 -14.92 34.09
C ASP A 318 31.45 -13.62 33.34
N TYR A 319 30.84 -13.74 32.16
CA TYR A 319 30.32 -12.59 31.43
C TYR A 319 29.24 -11.85 32.21
N ARG A 320 29.27 -10.52 32.12
CA ARG A 320 28.28 -9.61 32.75
C ARG A 320 27.00 -9.48 31.91
N ILE A 321 26.38 -10.61 31.60
CA ILE A 321 25.20 -10.68 30.70
C ILE A 321 24.03 -9.86 31.25
N SER A 322 23.77 -9.94 32.56
CA SER A 322 22.68 -9.20 33.22
C SER A 322 22.87 -7.68 33.10
N ASP A 323 24.08 -7.20 33.39
CA ASP A 323 24.41 -5.77 33.37
C ASP A 323 24.37 -5.22 31.94
N LEU A 324 24.83 -6.01 30.96
CA LEU A 324 24.66 -5.67 29.55
C LEU A 324 23.17 -5.62 29.16
N GLY A 325 22.36 -6.55 29.67
CA GLY A 325 20.92 -6.56 29.48
C GLY A 325 20.24 -5.30 30.02
N ASP A 326 20.67 -4.81 31.18
CA ASP A 326 20.15 -3.57 31.78
C ASP A 326 20.63 -2.33 31.02
N LEU A 327 21.88 -2.32 30.56
CA LEU A 327 22.39 -1.29 29.65
C LEU A 327 21.56 -1.24 28.36
N MET A 328 21.21 -2.39 27.76
CA MET A 328 20.35 -2.46 26.57
C MET A 328 18.95 -1.91 26.84
N LYS A 329 18.35 -2.24 28.00
CA LYS A 329 17.03 -1.69 28.40
C LYS A 329 17.08 -0.18 28.59
N ALA A 330 18.14 0.35 29.22
CA ALA A 330 18.34 1.77 29.48
C ALA A 330 18.66 2.60 28.22
N ASN A 331 18.95 1.94 27.09
CA ASN A 331 19.27 2.57 25.81
C ASN A 331 18.31 2.16 24.68
N ARG A 332 17.07 1.76 25.01
CA ARG A 332 16.04 1.51 24.00
C ARG A 332 15.76 2.77 23.20
N LEU A 333 15.73 2.63 21.87
CA LEU A 333 15.34 3.71 20.98
C LEU A 333 13.83 3.95 21.10
N ALA A 334 13.45 5.22 21.04
CA ALA A 334 12.07 5.66 20.93
C ALA A 334 11.94 6.64 19.75
N PRO A 335 10.78 6.70 19.06
CA PRO A 335 10.53 7.73 18.06
C PRO A 335 10.71 9.12 18.69
N GLY A 336 11.63 9.91 18.13
CA GLY A 336 11.91 11.26 18.58
C GLY A 336 11.59 12.27 17.50
N PHE A 337 10.92 13.35 17.84
CA PHE A 337 10.72 14.50 16.95
C PHE A 337 11.82 15.52 17.24
N THR A 338 12.66 15.83 16.26
CA THR A 338 13.76 16.78 16.44
C THR A 338 13.35 18.17 15.97
N ASN A 339 13.15 19.09 16.90
CA ASN A 339 12.94 20.51 16.60
C ASN A 339 14.25 21.32 16.51
N GLN A 340 15.42 20.70 16.77
CA GLN A 340 16.67 21.42 17.02
C GLN A 340 17.88 20.96 16.16
N GLY A 341 17.66 20.47 14.94
CA GLY A 341 18.73 20.24 13.96
C GLY A 341 19.71 19.08 14.23
N HIS A 342 19.85 18.62 15.48
CA HIS A 342 20.64 17.43 15.81
C HIS A 342 19.82 16.16 15.60
N SER A 343 20.39 15.17 14.90
CA SER A 343 19.75 13.88 14.67
C SER A 343 19.59 13.12 16.00
N SER A 344 18.37 12.70 16.33
CA SER A 344 18.11 11.85 17.51
C SER A 344 18.93 10.58 17.49
N LEU A 345 19.25 10.05 16.30
CA LEU A 345 20.07 8.86 16.15
C LEU A 345 21.53 9.12 16.53
N GLU A 346 22.07 10.28 16.18
CA GLU A 346 23.44 10.67 16.57
C GLU A 346 23.55 10.80 18.08
N ARG A 347 22.57 11.45 18.72
CA ARG A 347 22.52 11.55 20.19
C ARG A 347 22.48 10.18 20.88
N ALA A 348 21.73 9.23 20.31
CA ALA A 348 21.69 7.86 20.81
C ALA A 348 23.04 7.15 20.66
N LYS A 349 23.73 7.35 19.52
CA LYS A 349 25.10 6.85 19.30
C LYS A 349 26.09 7.45 20.30
N ASP A 350 26.09 8.77 20.49
CA ASP A 350 26.99 9.44 21.43
C ASP A 350 26.77 8.98 22.87
N ARG A 351 25.50 8.76 23.25
CA ARG A 351 25.15 8.18 24.54
C ARG A 351 25.76 6.79 24.71
N LEU A 352 25.60 5.90 23.72
CA LEU A 352 26.21 4.57 23.76
C LEU A 352 27.74 4.64 23.80
N SER A 353 28.37 5.55 23.06
CA SER A 353 29.83 5.77 23.11
C SER A 353 30.31 6.13 24.51
N ARG A 354 29.56 6.95 25.25
CA ARG A 354 29.89 7.29 26.65
C ARG A 354 29.74 6.08 27.58
N PHE A 355 28.65 5.32 27.46
CA PHE A 355 28.45 4.11 28.26
C PHE A 355 29.48 3.01 27.92
N GLY A 356 29.90 2.92 26.66
CA GLY A 356 30.89 1.96 26.19
C GLY A 356 32.35 2.36 26.45
N ALA A 357 32.62 3.60 26.89
CA ALA A 357 33.98 4.09 27.13
C ALA A 357 34.71 3.28 28.22
N TYR A 358 33.98 2.83 29.24
CA TYR A 358 34.48 1.91 30.25
C TYR A 358 33.37 0.96 30.68
N PHE A 359 33.26 -0.20 30.00
CA PHE A 359 32.31 -1.26 30.33
C PHE A 359 33.04 -2.61 30.38
N PRO A 360 33.47 -3.08 31.55
CA PRO A 360 34.16 -4.35 31.71
C PRO A 360 33.23 -5.52 31.35
N TYR A 361 33.69 -6.40 30.45
CA TYR A 361 32.86 -7.50 29.92
C TYR A 361 32.69 -8.68 30.87
N THR A 362 33.65 -8.90 31.78
CA THR A 362 33.63 -10.01 32.75
C THR A 362 33.57 -9.49 34.18
N ILE A 363 32.96 -10.28 35.07
CA ILE A 363 32.86 -9.96 36.50
C ILE A 363 34.27 -9.83 37.11
N SER A 364 35.19 -10.71 36.71
CA SER A 364 36.58 -10.72 37.18
C SER A 364 37.42 -9.52 36.73
N SER A 365 37.02 -8.81 35.67
CA SER A 365 37.81 -7.69 35.11
C SER A 365 37.59 -6.35 35.83
N THR A 366 36.74 -6.31 36.86
CA THR A 366 36.41 -5.09 37.57
C THR A 366 36.06 -5.36 39.04
N THR A 367 36.30 -4.37 39.89
CA THR A 367 35.82 -4.39 41.29
C THR A 367 34.70 -3.37 41.49
N ILE A 368 34.82 -2.18 40.89
CA ILE A 368 33.91 -1.06 41.09
C ILE A 368 32.48 -1.44 40.71
N PHE A 369 32.28 -2.06 39.56
CA PHE A 369 30.93 -2.41 39.11
C PHE A 369 30.31 -3.63 39.82
N ASN A 370 31.06 -4.31 40.68
CA ASN A 370 30.53 -5.38 41.53
C ASN A 370 30.12 -4.84 42.92
N MET A 371 30.38 -3.56 43.19
CA MET A 371 30.07 -2.90 44.46
C MET A 371 28.77 -2.11 44.31
N ALA A 372 27.69 -2.60 44.93
CA ALA A 372 26.40 -1.89 44.93
C ALA A 372 26.47 -0.47 45.51
N ALA A 373 27.47 -0.18 46.36
CA ALA A 373 27.72 1.16 46.90
C ALA A 373 28.17 2.17 45.82
N CYS A 374 28.67 1.70 44.68
CA CYS A 374 29.14 2.53 43.57
C CYS A 374 28.07 2.78 42.51
N ASP A 375 26.95 2.05 42.49
CA ASP A 375 25.88 2.19 41.50
C ASP A 375 25.28 3.62 41.37
N PRO A 376 25.20 4.45 42.43
CA PRO A 376 24.69 5.82 42.32
C PRO A 376 25.66 6.83 41.67
N LEU A 377 26.92 6.46 41.47
CA LEU A 377 27.99 7.31 40.92
C LEU A 377 28.09 7.15 39.41
#